data_AF-A0A2V5Y9V6-F1
#
_entry.id   AF-A0A2V5Y9V6-F1
#
_cell.length_a   1.000
_cell.length_b   1.000
_cell.length_c   1.000
_cell.angle_alpha   90.00
_cell.angle_beta   90.00
_cell.angle_gamma   90.00
#
_symmetry.space_group_name_H-M   'P 1'
#
loop_
_entity.id
_entity.type
_entity.pdbx_description
1 polymer ?
#
loop_
_entity_poly.entity_id
_entity_poly.type
_entity_poly.pdbx_seq_one_letter_code
_entity_poly.pdbx_strand_id
1 'polypeptide(L)' 'ITTVIIPKLNEKDLVDVPEEAKQKLKFVPVENVDEVLAAALEKNGAPSASGRKSA' A
#
# COMPACT_ATOMS: atom_id res chain seq x y z
N ILE A 1 -1.42 -11.82 -9.75
CA ILE A 1 -0.87 -10.58 -9.14
C ILE A 1 -2.04 -9.63 -8.97
N THR A 2 -2.39 -9.29 -7.74
CA THR A 2 -3.65 -8.57 -7.42
C THR A 2 -3.44 -7.33 -6.54
N THR A 3 -2.20 -7.05 -6.10
CA THR A 3 -1.89 -5.90 -5.23
C THR A 3 -0.96 -4.94 -5.96
N VAL A 4 -1.31 -3.66 -5.96
CA VAL A 4 -0.57 -2.56 -6.59
C VAL A 4 -0.21 -1.54 -5.51
N ILE A 5 1.08 -1.29 -5.33
CA ILE A 5 1.60 -0.29 -4.39
C ILE A 5 1.84 1.00 -5.19
N ILE A 6 1.30 2.12 -4.72
CA ILE A 6 1.34 3.39 -5.45
C ILE A 6 1.73 4.54 -4.50
N PRO A 7 2.51 5.54 -4.93
CA PRO A 7 2.81 6.69 -4.09
C PRO A 7 1.53 7.48 -3.75
N LYS A 8 1.43 8.02 -2.53
CA LYS A 8 0.27 8.80 -2.08
C LYS A 8 -0.01 10.03 -2.94
N LEU A 9 1.03 10.59 -3.56
CA LEU A 9 0.92 11.68 -4.53
C LEU A 9 0.14 11.27 -5.78
N ASN A 10 0.21 9.99 -6.16
CA ASN A 10 -0.48 9.41 -7.31
C ASN A 10 -1.87 8.85 -6.95
N GLU A 11 -2.33 8.93 -5.70
CA GLU A 11 -3.71 8.56 -5.34
C GLU A 11 -4.75 9.39 -6.11
N LYS A 12 -4.41 10.64 -6.43
CA LYS A 12 -5.24 11.52 -7.28
C LYS A 12 -5.33 11.06 -8.73
N ASP A 13 -4.45 10.18 -9.19
CA ASP A 13 -4.51 9.59 -10.53
C ASP A 13 -5.48 8.39 -10.54
N LEU A 14 -5.71 7.76 -9.38
CA LEU A 14 -6.65 6.64 -9.26
C LEU A 14 -8.08 7.06 -9.57
N VAL A 15 -8.49 8.32 -9.46
CA VAL A 15 -9.85 8.71 -9.86
C VAL A 15 -10.10 8.53 -11.36
N ASP A 16 -9.06 8.55 -12.19
CA ASP A 16 -9.15 8.30 -13.63
C ASP A 16 -9.19 6.80 -13.97
N VAL A 17 -8.76 5.95 -13.03
CA VAL A 17 -8.76 4.49 -13.21
C VAL A 17 -10.21 3.94 -13.14
N PRO A 18 -10.65 3.17 -14.16
CA PRO A 18 -11.99 2.62 -14.22
C PRO A 18 -12.26 1.64 -13.06
N GLU A 19 -13.50 1.60 -12.60
CA GLU A 19 -13.91 0.79 -11.44
C GLU A 19 -13.60 -0.70 -11.60
N GLU A 20 -13.67 -1.24 -12.81
CA GLU A 20 -13.31 -2.63 -13.10
C GLU A 20 -11.87 -2.96 -12.71
N ALA A 21 -10.94 -2.02 -12.89
CA ALA A 21 -9.54 -2.20 -12.49
C ALA A 21 -9.38 -2.07 -10.98
N LYS A 22 -10.10 -1.13 -10.35
CA LYS A 22 -10.13 -0.96 -8.87
C LYS A 22 -10.75 -2.14 -8.13
N GLN A 23 -11.70 -2.83 -8.73
CA GLN A 23 -12.33 -4.00 -8.13
C GLN A 23 -11.45 -5.25 -8.29
N LYS A 24 -10.68 -5.34 -9.37
CA LYS A 24 -9.75 -6.46 -9.64
C LYS A 24 -8.41 -6.31 -8.94
N LEU A 25 -8.02 -5.08 -8.56
CA LEU A 25 -6.70 -4.77 -7.99
C LEU A 25 -6.83 -4.01 -6.67
N LYS A 26 -6.07 -4.43 -5.65
CA LYS A 26 -5.92 -3.69 -4.39
C LYS A 26 -4.84 -2.63 -4.54
N PHE A 27 -5.22 -1.36 -4.39
CA PHE A 27 -4.28 -0.24 -4.32
C PHE A 27 -3.84 0.02 -2.88
N VAL A 28 -2.53 0.08 -2.65
CA VAL A 28 -1.92 0.40 -1.37
C VAL A 28 -1.12 1.70 -1.53
N PRO A 29 -1.67 2.86 -1.12
CA PRO A 29 -0.95 4.11 -1.17
C PRO A 29 0.15 4.15 -0.10
N VAL A 30 1.34 4.64 -0.45
CA VAL A 30 2.50 4.73 0.44
C VAL A 30 3.19 6.09 0.33
N GLU A 31 3.79 6.56 1.42
CA GLU A 31 4.52 7.85 1.44
C GLU A 31 6.03 7.69 1.32
N ASN A 32 6.59 6.58 1.80
CA ASN A 32 8.03 6.35 1.89
C ASN A 32 8.41 4.94 1.43
N VAL A 33 9.68 4.76 1.10
CA VAL A 33 10.24 3.47 0.64
C VAL A 33 10.12 2.39 1.72
N ASP A 34 10.24 2.76 3.00
CA ASP A 34 10.04 1.85 4.13
C ASP A 34 8.66 1.19 4.13
N GLU A 35 7.61 1.93 3.75
CA GLU A 35 6.26 1.40 3.65
C GLU A 35 6.09 0.47 2.45
N VAL A 36 6.78 0.74 1.33
CA VAL A 36 6.83 -0.17 0.17
C VAL A 36 7.44 -1.50 0.60
N LEU A 37 8.57 -1.45 1.31
CA LEU A 37 9.25 -2.65 1.80
C LEU A 37 8.36 -3.43 2.75
N ALA A 38 7.71 -2.77 3.71
CA ALA A 38 6.78 -3.40 4.63
C ALA A 38 5.54 -4.03 3.94
N ALA A 39 5.05 -3.40 2.87
CA ALA A 39 3.88 -3.87 2.11
C ALA A 39 4.20 -4.97 1.09
N ALA A 40 5.41 -4.97 0.52
CA ALA A 40 5.84 -5.92 -0.51
C ALA A 40 6.49 -7.19 0.07
N LEU A 41 7.09 -7.11 1.26
CA LEU A 41 7.69 -8.27 1.92
C LEU A 41 6.59 -9.14 2.56
N GLU A 42 6.37 -10.31 1.98
CA GLU A 42 5.39 -11.29 2.47
C GLU A 42 5.74 -11.75 3.89
N LYS A 43 4.72 -11.95 4.74
CA LYS A 43 4.80 -12.38 6.14
C LYS A 43 5.32 -13.83 6.30
N ASN A 44 6.51 -14.11 5.80
CA ASN A 44 7.34 -15.26 6.16
C ASN A 44 8.60 -14.84 6.93
N GLY A 45 8.63 -13.61 7.47
CA GLY A 45 9.71 -13.09 8.33
C GLY A 45 9.30 -11.94 9.25
N ALA A 46 8.11 -12.01 9.88
CA ALA A 46 7.56 -10.96 10.79
C ALA A 46 8.50 -10.61 11.99
N PRO A 47 8.34 -9.48 12.74
CA PRO A 47 7.10 -8.72 12.94
C PRO A 47 7.13 -7.17 13.12
N SER A 48 5.97 -6.56 12.85
CA SER A 48 5.31 -5.46 13.61
C SER A 48 6.13 -4.27 14.12
N ALA A 49 6.06 -3.14 13.41
CA ALA A 49 6.24 -1.81 14.01
C ALA A 49 4.88 -1.20 14.33
N SER A 50 4.27 -1.68 15.42
CA SER A 50 3.29 -0.90 16.16
C SER A 50 3.99 0.39 16.65
N GLY A 51 3.78 1.48 15.90
CA GLY A 51 4.06 2.83 16.37
C GLY A 51 3.24 3.11 17.62
N ARG A 52 3.94 3.26 18.74
CA ARG A 52 3.44 3.48 20.09
C ARG A 52 2.47 4.66 20.14
N LYS A 53 1.21 4.41 20.51
CA LYS A 53 0.35 5.40 21.19
C LYS A 53 0.16 4.94 22.63
N SER A 54 1.05 5.39 23.53
CA SER A 54 0.78 5.47 24.96
C SER A 54 1.83 6.38 25.60
N ALA A 55 1.41 7.61 25.88
CA ALA A 55 1.87 8.49 26.94
C ALA A 55 0.73 9.48 27.21
#